data_AF-A0A7C3T028-F1
#
_entry.id   AF-A0A7C3T028-F1
#
_cell.length_a   1.000
_cell.length_b   1.000
_cell.length_c   1.000
_cell.angle_alpha   90.00
_cell.angle_beta   90.00
_cell.angle_gamma   90.00
#
_symmetry.space_group_name_H-M   'P 1'
#
loop_
_entity.id
_entity.type
_entity.pdbx_description
1 polymer ?
#
loop_
_entity_poly.entity_id
_entity_poly.type
_entity_poly.pdbx_seq_one_letter_code
_entity_poly.pdbx_strand_id
1 'polypeptide(L)'
;MLEDYPRQSARGNCGWTAGWGRWPEVAVETVICIGCPLGCRVSVSLDRGKRVTGMRGARCRQGERYILKELKEPVRTLTTTLRTTDEDFPLLPVRTSRPVLKTLLEDIVRGTADVVVSPPVRCGQVVVPDVCGSGADLVATTDWTRRASKNGR
;
A
#
# COMPACT_ATOMS: atom_id res chain seq x y z
N MET A 1 -23.84 -12.86 27.08
CA MET A 1 -24.50 -13.47 25.91
C MET A 1 -23.44 -13.91 24.92
N LEU A 2 -22.66 -14.88 25.38
CA LEU A 2 -21.66 -15.62 24.62
C LEU A 2 -22.21 -17.04 24.60
N GLU A 3 -23.11 -17.34 23.68
CA GLU A 3 -23.64 -18.70 23.59
C GLU A 3 -23.95 -19.05 22.14
N ASP A 4 -23.60 -20.30 21.82
CA ASP A 4 -23.88 -21.06 20.61
C ASP A 4 -23.02 -20.78 19.37
N TYR A 5 -21.78 -21.28 19.44
CA TYR A 5 -21.05 -21.69 18.24
C TYR A 5 -21.03 -23.23 18.16
N PRO A 6 -21.70 -23.86 17.17
CA PRO A 6 -21.69 -25.32 17.08
C PRO A 6 -20.31 -25.83 16.66
N ARG A 7 -19.74 -26.72 17.49
CA ARG A 7 -18.61 -27.58 17.12
C ARG A 7 -19.06 -28.49 15.97
N GLN A 8 -18.69 -28.18 14.74
CA GLN A 8 -18.87 -29.13 13.63
C GLN A 8 -17.84 -30.26 13.77
N SER A 9 -18.31 -31.37 14.31
CA SER A 9 -17.65 -32.67 14.23
C SER A 9 -17.63 -33.13 12.78
N ALA A 10 -16.43 -33.36 12.26
CA ALA A 10 -16.21 -34.12 11.05
C ALA A 10 -16.87 -35.51 11.18
N ARG A 11 -17.79 -35.85 10.27
CA ARG A 11 -18.09 -37.22 9.83
C ARG A 11 -19.01 -37.18 8.60
N GLY A 12 -18.58 -37.87 7.56
CA GLY A 12 -19.49 -38.76 6.84
C GLY A 12 -20.12 -38.24 5.55
N ASN A 13 -19.55 -38.77 4.47
CA ASN A 13 -20.22 -39.40 3.34
C ASN A 13 -20.44 -38.56 2.06
N CYS A 14 -19.83 -39.13 1.02
CA CYS A 14 -19.84 -38.75 -0.37
C CYS A 14 -21.24 -39.05 -0.95
N GLY A 15 -21.90 -38.04 -1.50
CA GLY A 15 -23.21 -38.19 -2.11
C GLY A 15 -23.48 -37.04 -3.06
N TRP A 16 -23.03 -37.17 -4.30
CA TRP A 16 -23.33 -36.25 -5.39
C TRP A 16 -24.78 -36.45 -5.83
N THR A 17 -25.73 -35.71 -5.27
CA THR A 17 -27.03 -35.49 -5.92
C THR A 17 -27.54 -34.08 -5.63
N ALA A 18 -27.79 -33.36 -6.72
CA ALA A 18 -28.66 -32.20 -6.90
C ALA A 18 -29.09 -31.41 -5.65
N GLY A 19 -28.45 -30.26 -5.46
CA GLY A 19 -28.98 -29.14 -4.72
C GLY A 19 -28.18 -27.91 -5.13
N TRP A 20 -28.77 -27.02 -5.90
CA TRP A 20 -28.23 -25.67 -6.15
C TRP A 20 -28.32 -24.89 -4.83
N GLY A 21 -27.48 -25.28 -3.87
CA GLY A 21 -27.52 -24.88 -2.48
C GLY A 21 -26.64 -23.67 -2.27
N ARG A 22 -27.28 -22.50 -2.17
CA ARG A 22 -26.86 -21.32 -1.41
C ARG A 22 -25.34 -21.06 -1.46
N TRP A 23 -24.92 -20.28 -2.46
CA TRP A 23 -23.62 -19.60 -2.43
C TRP A 23 -23.41 -19.02 -1.03
N PRO A 24 -22.23 -19.21 -0.39
CA PRO A 24 -22.00 -18.67 0.93
C PRO A 24 -22.25 -17.17 0.85
N GLU A 25 -23.08 -16.67 1.76
CA GLU A 25 -23.36 -15.24 1.94
C GLU A 25 -22.08 -14.43 2.28
N VAL A 26 -20.99 -15.15 2.50
CA VAL A 26 -19.70 -14.69 2.96
C VAL A 26 -18.66 -14.95 1.85
N ALA A 27 -18.12 -13.89 1.28
CA ALA A 27 -16.97 -13.96 0.39
C ALA A 27 -15.69 -14.22 1.21
N VAL A 28 -14.75 -15.00 0.68
CA VAL A 28 -13.47 -15.26 1.35
C VAL A 28 -12.34 -14.70 0.52
N GLU A 29 -11.59 -13.76 1.09
CA GLU A 29 -10.40 -13.17 0.49
C GLU A 29 -9.14 -13.67 1.20
N THR A 30 -8.02 -13.77 0.48
CA THR A 30 -6.73 -14.15 1.06
C THR A 30 -5.79 -12.96 1.03
N VAL A 31 -5.28 -12.58 2.20
CA VAL A 31 -4.33 -11.48 2.38
C VAL A 31 -3.03 -12.02 2.96
N ILE A 32 -1.90 -11.55 2.45
CA ILE A 32 -0.58 -11.84 3.02
C ILE A 32 -0.21 -10.68 3.94
N CYS A 33 0.05 -10.97 5.21
CA CYS A 33 0.60 -9.99 6.12
C CYS A 33 2.06 -9.71 5.76
N ILE A 34 2.36 -8.47 5.36
CA ILE A 34 3.73 -8.02 5.03
C ILE A 34 4.42 -7.28 6.19
N GLY A 35 3.80 -7.24 7.37
CA GLY A 35 4.35 -6.53 8.53
C GLY A 35 5.58 -7.20 9.15
N CYS A 36 5.89 -8.45 8.80
CA CYS A 36 7.06 -9.17 9.28
C CYS A 36 7.54 -10.21 8.25
N PRO A 37 8.79 -10.69 8.33
CA PRO A 37 9.36 -11.62 7.36
C PRO A 37 8.69 -12.99 7.30
N LEU A 38 7.85 -13.34 8.29
CA LEU A 38 7.12 -14.62 8.29
C LEU A 38 6.00 -14.67 7.25
N GLY A 39 5.47 -13.53 6.81
CA GLY A 39 4.51 -13.50 5.69
C GLY A 39 3.23 -14.32 5.92
N CYS A 40 2.56 -14.16 7.05
CA CYS A 40 1.39 -14.99 7.39
C CYS A 40 0.30 -14.88 6.30
N ARG A 41 -0.13 -16.01 5.74
CA ARG A 41 -1.25 -16.11 4.82
C ARG A 41 -2.54 -16.20 5.61
N VAL A 42 -3.42 -15.21 5.44
CA VAL A 42 -4.62 -15.06 6.26
C VAL A 42 -5.85 -15.05 5.37
N SER A 43 -6.82 -15.89 5.69
CA SER A 43 -8.13 -15.91 5.06
C SER A 43 -9.08 -15.01 5.83
N VAL A 44 -9.72 -14.09 5.12
CA VAL A 44 -10.67 -13.11 5.67
C VAL A 44 -12.03 -13.35 5.06
N SER A 45 -13.02 -13.53 5.93
CA SER A 45 -14.43 -13.67 5.58
C SER A 45 -15.09 -12.29 5.57
N LEU A 46 -15.77 -11.96 4.48
CA LEU A 46 -16.43 -10.68 4.24
C LEU A 46 -17.93 -10.91 3.99
N ASP A 47 -18.79 -10.08 4.58
CA ASP A 47 -20.22 -10.05 4.25
C ASP A 47 -20.50 -9.32 2.92
N ARG A 48 -21.78 -9.25 2.52
CA ARG A 48 -22.22 -8.50 1.33
C ARG A 48 -21.83 -7.01 1.35
N GLY A 49 -21.63 -6.42 2.53
CA GLY A 49 -21.20 -5.04 2.72
C GLY A 49 -19.68 -4.87 2.82
N LYS A 50 -18.89 -5.90 2.49
CA LYS A 50 -17.43 -5.95 2.64
C LYS A 50 -16.96 -5.74 4.09
N ARG A 51 -17.82 -5.99 5.08
CA ARG A 51 -17.41 -5.96 6.49
C ARG A 51 -16.79 -7.30 6.85
N VAL A 52 -15.72 -7.25 7.63
CA VAL A 52 -15.01 -8.45 8.09
C VAL A 52 -15.86 -9.18 9.13
N THR A 53 -16.25 -10.42 8.82
CA THR A 53 -17.02 -11.31 9.70
C THR A 53 -16.16 -12.40 10.32
N GLY A 54 -14.97 -12.65 9.79
CA GLY A 54 -14.04 -13.64 10.34
C GLY A 54 -12.63 -13.49 9.77
N MET A 55 -11.63 -13.95 10.53
CA MET A 55 -10.24 -13.96 10.12
C MET A 55 -9.54 -15.21 10.65
N ARG A 56 -8.82 -15.93 9.79
CA ARG A 56 -8.07 -17.15 10.16
C ARG A 56 -6.68 -17.14 9.54
N GLY A 57 -5.67 -17.55 10.32
CA GLY A 57 -4.28 -17.67 9.86
C GLY A 57 -3.35 -16.54 10.29
N ALA A 58 -3.86 -15.49 10.94
CA ALA A 58 -3.02 -14.47 11.56
C ALA A 58 -2.32 -15.05 12.80
N ARG A 59 -0.99 -14.97 12.85
CA ARG A 59 -0.18 -15.49 13.98
C ARG A 59 0.06 -14.47 15.08
N CYS A 60 -0.26 -13.19 14.86
CA CYS A 60 -0.05 -12.14 15.83
C CYS A 60 -1.08 -11.01 15.68
N ARG A 61 -1.32 -10.27 16.76
CA ARG A 61 -2.25 -9.12 16.79
C ARG A 61 -1.85 -8.00 15.83
N GLN A 62 -0.55 -7.81 15.60
CA GLN A 62 -0.09 -6.79 14.64
C GLN A 62 -0.45 -7.19 13.21
N GLY A 63 -0.43 -8.49 12.88
CA GLY A 63 -0.85 -8.98 11.58
C GLY A 63 -2.34 -8.78 11.34
N GLU A 64 -3.18 -9.05 12.34
CA GLU A 64 -4.62 -8.78 12.27
C GLU A 64 -4.89 -7.29 12.01
N ARG A 65 -4.24 -6.40 12.78
CA ARG A 65 -4.36 -4.94 12.61
C ARG A 65 -3.91 -4.49 11.22
N TYR A 66 -2.79 -5.03 10.72
CA TYR A 66 -2.30 -4.74 9.38
C TYR A 66 -3.33 -5.14 8.32
N ILE A 67 -3.88 -6.35 8.39
CA ILE A 67 -4.84 -6.87 7.40
C ILE A 67 -6.14 -6.07 7.40
N LEU A 68 -6.68 -5.75 8.58
CA LEU A 68 -7.87 -4.92 8.70
C LEU A 68 -7.64 -3.53 8.10
N LYS A 69 -6.47 -2.93 8.33
CA LYS A 69 -6.10 -1.66 7.73
C LYS A 69 -5.92 -1.79 6.22
N GLU A 70 -5.24 -2.82 5.74
CA GLU A 70 -4.98 -3.04 4.33
C GLU A 70 -6.27 -3.23 3.51
N LEU A 71 -7.26 -3.93 4.06
CA LEU A 71 -8.56 -4.12 3.41
C LEU A 71 -9.40 -2.85 3.37
N LYS A 72 -9.27 -1.98 4.38
CA LYS A 72 -10.07 -0.75 4.49
C LYS A 72 -9.42 0.43 3.78
N GLU A 73 -8.11 0.59 3.97
CA GLU A 73 -7.34 1.78 3.61
C GLU A 73 -5.88 1.38 3.28
N PRO A 74 -5.64 0.77 2.10
CA PRO A 74 -4.30 0.37 1.70
C PRO A 74 -3.46 1.61 1.42
N VAL A 75 -2.44 1.85 2.24
CA VAL A 75 -1.52 2.99 2.12
C VAL A 75 -0.10 2.55 1.82
N ARG A 76 0.64 3.32 1.03
CA ARG A 76 2.03 3.05 0.65
C ARG A 76 2.82 4.36 0.60
N THR A 77 4.10 4.31 0.96
CA THR A 77 5.02 5.43 0.68
C THR A 77 5.40 5.36 -0.79
N LEU A 78 5.11 6.42 -1.56
CA LEU A 78 5.54 6.49 -2.95
C LEU A 78 7.01 6.90 -2.99
N THR A 79 7.81 6.20 -3.78
CA THR A 79 9.17 6.60 -4.15
C THR A 79 9.21 6.75 -5.67
N THR A 80 9.65 7.91 -6.16
CA THR A 80 9.71 8.23 -7.59
C THR A 80 10.88 9.17 -7.87
N THR A 81 11.01 9.64 -9.10
CA THR A 81 11.98 10.64 -9.51
C THR A 81 11.31 11.84 -10.16
N LEU A 82 11.91 13.02 -10.00
CA LEU A 82 11.54 14.24 -10.73
C LEU A 82 12.67 14.61 -11.69
N ARG A 83 12.33 15.22 -12.82
CA ARG A 83 13.36 15.71 -13.75
C ARG A 83 14.11 16.87 -13.12
N THR A 84 15.37 17.03 -13.49
CA THR A 84 16.17 18.18 -13.06
C THR A 84 16.53 19.05 -14.25
N THR A 85 17.10 20.22 -13.96
CA THR A 85 17.68 21.12 -14.96
C THR A 85 19.12 20.77 -15.37
N ASP A 86 19.66 19.63 -14.94
CA ASP A 86 21.08 19.28 -15.10
C ASP A 86 21.23 17.91 -15.78
N GLU A 87 21.95 17.87 -16.91
CA GLU A 87 22.17 16.65 -17.69
C GLU A 87 23.02 15.62 -16.93
N ASP A 88 23.92 16.06 -16.05
CA ASP A 88 24.75 15.19 -15.22
C ASP A 88 23.98 14.53 -14.07
N PHE A 89 22.86 15.12 -13.67
CA PHE A 89 22.01 14.64 -12.59
C PHE A 89 20.54 14.72 -13.02
N PRO A 90 20.12 13.99 -14.07
CA PRO A 90 18.88 14.27 -14.80
C PRO A 90 17.60 13.95 -14.00
N LEU A 91 17.73 13.17 -12.92
CA LEU A 91 16.63 12.72 -12.09
C LEU A 91 16.97 12.91 -10.61
N LEU A 92 16.10 13.63 -9.89
CA LEU A 92 16.16 13.77 -8.44
C LEU A 92 15.26 12.71 -7.78
N PRO A 93 15.81 11.82 -6.93
CA PRO A 93 14.99 10.86 -6.19
C PRO A 93 14.18 11.56 -5.10
N VAL A 94 12.89 11.25 -5.07
CA VAL A 94 11.93 11.79 -4.12
C VAL A 94 11.05 10.69 -3.54
N ARG A 95 10.47 10.97 -2.38
CA ARG A 95 9.45 10.12 -1.78
C ARG A 95 8.32 10.95 -1.20
N THR A 96 7.17 10.35 -0.95
CA THR A 96 6.14 11.01 -0.14
C THR A 96 6.62 11.16 1.31
N SER A 97 6.29 12.29 1.93
CA SER A 97 6.64 12.56 3.33
C SER A 97 5.96 11.57 4.30
N ARG A 98 4.79 11.05 3.91
CA ARG A 98 4.03 10.00 4.62
C ARG A 98 3.37 9.01 3.64
N PRO A 99 2.87 7.85 4.10
CA PRO A 99 2.10 6.94 3.25
C PRO A 99 0.84 7.60 2.69
N VAL A 100 0.56 7.36 1.42
CA VAL A 100 -0.64 7.81 0.70
C VAL A 100 -1.48 6.60 0.29
N LEU A 101 -2.76 6.81 -0.02
CA LEU A 101 -3.63 5.74 -0.52
C LEU A 101 -3.05 5.12 -1.79
N LYS A 102 -3.11 3.79 -1.88
CA LYS A 102 -2.64 3.04 -3.06
C LYS A 102 -3.29 3.54 -4.36
N THR A 103 -4.55 3.95 -4.27
CA THR A 103 -5.33 4.47 -5.40
C THR A 103 -4.79 5.79 -5.94
N LEU A 104 -4.10 6.59 -5.12
CA LEU A 104 -3.55 7.90 -5.51
C LEU A 104 -2.15 7.80 -6.13
N LEU A 105 -1.50 6.63 -6.08
CA LEU A 105 -0.10 6.50 -6.53
C LEU A 105 0.06 6.83 -8.02
N GLU A 106 -0.87 6.36 -8.87
CA GLU A 106 -0.83 6.64 -10.31
C GLU A 106 -1.05 8.12 -10.61
N ASP A 107 -2.01 8.74 -9.92
CA ASP A 107 -2.33 10.16 -10.09
C ASP A 107 -1.15 11.03 -9.70
N ILE A 108 -0.46 10.69 -8.61
CA ILE A 108 0.75 11.40 -8.18
C ILE A 108 1.86 11.27 -9.23
N VAL A 109 2.14 10.04 -9.70
CA VAL A 109 3.21 9.82 -10.69
C VAL A 109 2.94 10.59 -11.99
N ARG A 110 1.70 10.55 -12.49
CA ARG A 110 1.31 11.28 -13.71
C ARG A 110 1.31 12.79 -13.49
N GLY A 111 0.76 13.24 -12.37
CA GLY A 111 0.66 14.66 -12.01
C GLY A 111 2.01 15.34 -11.81
N THR A 112 3.07 14.57 -11.53
CA THR A 112 4.43 15.11 -11.33
C THR A 112 5.38 14.88 -12.49
N ALA A 113 4.92 14.29 -13.60
CA ALA A 113 5.78 13.91 -14.73
C ALA A 113 6.53 15.08 -15.38
N ASP A 114 5.90 16.27 -15.40
CA ASP A 114 6.45 17.48 -16.01
C ASP A 114 7.12 18.42 -15.00
N VAL A 115 7.21 18.02 -13.72
CA VAL A 115 7.88 18.82 -12.69
C VAL A 115 9.39 18.74 -12.89
N VAL A 116 10.01 19.92 -13.04
CA VAL A 116 11.46 20.08 -13.17
C VAL A 116 12.01 20.80 -11.94
N VAL A 117 13.01 20.22 -11.30
CA VAL A 117 13.64 20.75 -10.08
C VAL A 117 14.99 21.37 -10.41
N SER A 118 15.29 22.51 -9.78
CA SER A 118 16.58 23.21 -9.89
C SER A 118 17.39 23.06 -8.60
N PRO A 119 18.74 23.08 -8.66
CA PRO A 119 19.57 23.06 -7.47
C PRO A 119 19.61 24.47 -6.82
N PRO A 120 19.95 24.60 -5.53
CA PRO A 120 20.29 23.52 -4.61
C PRO A 120 19.05 22.87 -3.98
N VAL A 121 19.15 21.57 -3.74
CA VAL A 121 18.17 20.78 -3.00
C VAL A 121 18.87 20.05 -1.86
N ARG A 122 18.28 20.06 -0.67
CA ARG A 122 18.76 19.26 0.45
C ARG A 122 17.91 18.01 0.65
N CYS A 123 18.51 16.95 1.19
CA CYS A 123 17.77 15.79 1.65
C CYS A 123 16.72 16.21 2.68
N GLY A 124 15.49 15.72 2.51
CA GLY A 124 14.33 16.08 3.32
C GLY A 124 13.63 17.36 2.88
N GLN A 125 14.16 18.11 1.91
CA GLN A 125 13.50 19.31 1.38
C GLN A 125 12.22 18.93 0.64
N VAL A 126 11.13 19.63 0.92
CA VAL A 126 9.88 19.55 0.16
C VAL A 126 10.09 20.18 -1.21
N VAL A 127 9.84 19.39 -2.26
CA VAL A 127 9.90 19.82 -3.67
C VAL A 127 8.51 20.04 -4.26
N VAL A 128 7.50 19.29 -3.81
CA VAL A 128 6.10 19.51 -4.18
C VAL A 128 5.25 19.37 -2.91
N PRO A 129 4.65 20.45 -2.38
CA PRO A 129 3.76 20.38 -1.23
C PRO A 129 2.40 19.78 -1.62
N ASP A 130 1.76 19.07 -0.69
CA ASP A 130 0.42 18.47 -0.84
C ASP A 130 0.14 17.87 -2.24
N VAL A 131 0.99 16.92 -2.63
CA VAL A 131 0.99 16.38 -3.99
C VAL A 131 -0.36 15.74 -4.31
N CYS A 132 -1.00 16.25 -5.37
CA CYS A 132 -2.33 15.84 -5.83
C CYS A 132 -3.42 15.87 -4.74
N GLY A 133 -3.32 16.76 -3.74
CA GLY A 133 -4.29 16.82 -2.64
C GLY A 133 -4.31 15.58 -1.75
N SER A 134 -3.24 14.77 -1.79
CA SER A 134 -3.11 13.54 -1.00
C SER A 134 -2.89 13.81 0.49
N GLY A 135 -2.70 15.08 0.86
CA GLY A 135 -2.21 15.54 2.14
C GLY A 135 -0.69 15.41 2.26
N ALA A 136 0.00 14.57 1.48
CA ALA A 136 1.43 14.31 1.61
C ALA A 136 2.27 15.19 0.68
N ASP A 137 3.52 15.46 1.04
CA ASP A 137 4.47 16.22 0.20
C ASP A 137 5.41 15.26 -0.53
N LEU A 138 5.95 15.66 -1.68
CA LEU A 138 7.15 15.04 -2.22
C LEU A 138 8.39 15.69 -1.61
N VAL A 139 9.25 14.86 -1.02
CA VAL A 139 10.51 15.26 -0.39
C VAL A 139 11.69 14.62 -1.09
N ALA A 140 12.76 15.39 -1.29
CA ALA A 140 14.02 14.90 -1.83
C ALA A 140 14.69 13.92 -0.86
N THR A 141 15.29 12.85 -1.38
CA THR A 141 16.00 11.84 -0.55
C THR A 141 17.52 11.93 -0.67
N THR A 142 18.04 12.94 -1.37
CA THR A 142 19.47 13.21 -1.51
C THR A 142 19.71 14.71 -1.54
N ASP A 143 20.89 15.13 -1.10
CA ASP A 143 21.39 16.45 -1.41
C ASP A 143 21.75 16.52 -2.90
N TRP A 144 21.49 17.66 -3.52
CA TRP A 144 21.92 17.96 -4.88
C TRP A 144 22.28 19.44 -4.97
N THR A 145 23.53 19.71 -5.35
CA THR A 145 24.04 21.05 -5.57
C THR A 145 24.60 21.14 -6.99
N ARG A 146 24.48 22.31 -7.62
CA ARG A 146 25.03 22.54 -8.96
C ARG A 146 26.55 22.37 -8.89
N ARG A 147 27.11 21.48 -9.69
CA ARG A 147 28.57 21.50 -9.93
C ARG A 147 28.90 22.77 -10.71
N ALA A 148 29.92 23.51 -10.28
CA ALA A 148 30.48 24.58 -11.10
C ALA A 148 30.91 23.97 -12.44
N SER A 149 30.54 24.58 -13.56
CA SER A 149 30.95 24.09 -14.87
C SER A 149 32.48 24.03 -14.90
N LYS A 150 33.05 22.85 -15.19
CA LYS A 150 34.47 22.77 -15.55
C LYS A 150 34.61 23.24 -16.99
N ASN A 151 34.45 24.54 -17.24
CA ASN A 151 34.89 25.12 -18.50
C ASN A 151 36.34 25.59 -18.31
N GLY A 152 37.31 24.79 -18.76
CA GLY A 152 38.72 25.16 -18.74
C GLY A 152 39.72 24.00 -18.83
N ARG A 153 39.76 23.27 -19.96
CA ARG A 153 40.97 23.06 -20.78
C ARG A 153 40.67 22.20 -21.99
#